data_AF-A0A660MRZ9-F1
#
_entry.id   AF-A0A660MRZ9-F1
#
_cell.length_a   1.000
_cell.length_b   1.000
_cell.length_c   1.000
_cell.angle_alpha   90.00
_cell.angle_beta   90.00
_cell.angle_gamma   90.00
#
_symmetry.space_group_name_H-M   'P 1'
#
loop_
_entity.id
_entity.type
_entity.pdbx_description
1 polymer ?
#
loop_
_entity_poly.entity_id
_entity_poly.type
_entity_poly.pdbx_seq_one_letter_code
_entity_poly.pdbx_strand_id
1 'polypeptide(L)'
;MKSKTTAGLLAIFLGGLGVHKFYLGQSSQGFFYLIFCWTFIPAIFGLFEGISYFSHDQERWDNKYNDGKDASGRDYYDQLLKFEQLKEKGLIDQKEYEQKVAELKNKIEKSKDRKNQDLQEIERLKEKNERLNKVLKRILFWFVGIIIILILAVFFLSILGKNKRATNLSEPVAITGNLFGENGGNVAGL
;
A
#
# COMPACT_ATOMS: atom_id res chain seq x y z
N MET A 1 12.95 12.13 -27.90
CA MET A 1 12.09 13.16 -27.28
C MET A 1 10.64 12.69 -27.39
N LYS A 2 9.85 12.84 -26.33
CA LYS A 2 8.43 12.49 -26.25
C LYS A 2 7.61 13.61 -26.87
N SER A 3 6.68 13.27 -27.74
CA SER A 3 5.84 14.24 -28.44
C SER A 3 4.55 14.54 -27.65
N LYS A 4 4.20 15.82 -27.53
CA LYS A 4 2.97 16.27 -26.85
C LYS A 4 1.71 15.84 -27.56
N THR A 5 1.72 15.89 -28.89
CA THR A 5 0.61 15.44 -29.74
C THR A 5 0.39 13.95 -29.57
N THR A 6 1.46 13.14 -29.60
CA THR A 6 1.34 11.69 -29.38
C THR A 6 0.80 11.36 -27.98
N ALA A 7 1.27 12.06 -26.94
CA ALA A 7 0.77 11.87 -25.57
C ALA A 7 -0.71 12.28 -25.43
N GLY A 8 -1.13 13.37 -26.08
CA GLY A 8 -2.52 13.83 -26.11
C GLY A 8 -3.45 12.85 -26.83
N LEU A 9 -3.05 12.33 -28.00
CA LEU A 9 -3.81 11.28 -28.71
C LEU A 9 -3.93 10.02 -27.85
N LEU A 10 -2.83 9.56 -27.27
CA LEU A 10 -2.83 8.38 -26.39
C LEU A 10 -3.77 8.59 -25.18
N ALA A 11 -3.84 9.81 -24.65
CA ALA A 11 -4.69 10.13 -23.51
C ALA A 11 -6.19 10.15 -23.88
N ILE A 12 -6.53 10.59 -25.09
CA ILE A 12 -7.93 10.61 -25.57
C ILE A 12 -8.41 9.20 -25.93
N PHE A 13 -7.63 8.43 -26.69
CA PHE A 13 -8.05 7.12 -27.19
C PHE A 13 -7.80 5.99 -26.18
N LEU A 14 -6.69 6.04 -25.44
CA LEU A 14 -6.24 5.01 -24.51
C LEU A 14 -6.19 5.52 -23.05
N GLY A 15 -6.84 6.65 -22.75
CA GLY A 15 -6.88 7.25 -21.42
C GLY A 15 -7.45 6.34 -20.34
N GLY A 16 -8.45 5.54 -20.68
CA GLY A 16 -9.06 4.57 -19.77
C GLY A 16 -8.10 3.47 -19.30
N LEU A 17 -7.06 3.17 -20.08
CA LEU A 17 -6.01 2.21 -19.74
C LEU A 17 -4.76 2.88 -19.13
N GLY A 18 -4.66 4.22 -19.22
CA GLY A 18 -3.51 4.98 -18.72
C GLY A 18 -2.23 4.86 -19.55
N VAL A 19 -2.31 4.41 -20.80
CA VAL A 19 -1.12 4.17 -21.66
C VAL A 19 -0.32 5.45 -21.92
N HIS A 20 -0.99 6.61 -21.95
CA HIS A 20 -0.33 7.91 -22.06
C HIS A 20 0.61 8.20 -20.89
N LYS A 21 0.33 7.71 -19.67
CA LYS A 21 1.23 7.86 -18.51
C LYS A 21 2.49 7.01 -18.65
N PHE A 22 2.36 5.80 -19.22
CA PHE A 22 3.49 4.95 -19.52
C PHE A 22 4.38 5.55 -20.62
N TYR A 23 3.78 6.15 -21.66
CA TYR A 23 4.52 6.91 -22.68
C TYR A 23 5.34 8.06 -22.08
N LEU A 24 4.81 8.71 -21.05
CA LEU A 24 5.49 9.80 -20.33
C LEU A 24 6.53 9.32 -19.31
N GLY A 25 6.69 8.01 -19.09
CA GLY A 25 7.61 7.44 -18.10
C GLY A 25 7.10 7.54 -16.65
N GLN A 26 5.82 7.83 -16.45
CA GLN A 26 5.17 7.94 -15.15
C GLN A 26 4.49 6.61 -14.77
N SER A 27 5.27 5.54 -14.68
CA SER A 27 4.76 4.16 -14.53
C SER A 27 3.90 3.93 -13.29
N SER A 28 4.17 4.64 -12.19
CA SER A 28 3.35 4.58 -10.98
C SER A 28 1.93 5.11 -11.22
N GLN A 29 1.79 6.24 -11.92
CA GLN A 29 0.48 6.79 -12.28
C GLN A 29 -0.25 5.90 -13.30
N GLY A 30 0.48 5.36 -14.29
CA GLY A 30 -0.08 4.41 -15.25
C GLY A 30 -0.65 3.15 -14.58
N PHE A 31 0.03 2.64 -13.54
CA PHE A 31 -0.44 1.47 -12.79
C PHE A 31 -1.76 1.74 -12.05
N PHE A 32 -1.92 2.92 -11.44
CA PHE A 32 -3.20 3.30 -10.84
C PHE A 32 -4.31 3.36 -11.88
N TYR A 33 -4.05 3.94 -13.05
CA TYR A 33 -5.03 3.99 -14.14
C TYR A 33 -5.43 2.58 -14.61
N LEU A 34 -4.50 1.63 -14.64
CA LEU A 34 -4.76 0.25 -15.04
C LEU A 34 -5.62 -0.50 -14.01
N ILE A 35 -5.38 -0.32 -12.71
CA ILE A 35 -6.21 -0.94 -11.66
C ILE A 35 -7.63 -0.38 -11.67
N PHE A 36 -7.77 0.92 -11.89
CA PHE A 36 -9.07 1.59 -11.91
C PHE A 36 -9.76 1.56 -13.27
N CYS A 37 -9.22 0.88 -14.29
CA CYS A 37 -9.79 0.93 -15.65
C CYS A 37 -11.25 0.47 -15.72
N TRP A 38 -11.69 -0.38 -14.79
CA TRP A 38 -13.07 -0.86 -14.68
C TRP A 38 -14.09 0.17 -14.17
N THR A 39 -13.67 1.30 -13.59
CA THR A 39 -14.59 2.30 -13.01
C THR A 39 -14.98 3.36 -14.04
N PHE A 40 -14.42 3.33 -15.25
CA PHE A 40 -14.50 4.37 -16.29
C PHE A 40 -14.01 5.77 -15.86
N ILE A 41 -13.71 5.98 -14.57
CA ILE A 41 -13.13 7.22 -14.03
C ILE A 41 -11.80 7.57 -14.74
N PRO A 42 -10.86 6.63 -14.96
CA PRO A 42 -9.61 6.93 -15.66
C PRO A 42 -9.80 7.43 -17.09
N ALA A 43 -10.89 7.04 -17.77
CA ALA A 43 -11.18 7.48 -19.13
C ALA A 43 -11.55 8.97 -19.17
N ILE A 44 -12.34 9.44 -18.20
CA ILE A 44 -12.73 10.85 -18.08
C ILE A 44 -11.51 11.71 -17.73
N PHE A 45 -10.70 11.27 -16.75
CA PHE A 45 -9.46 11.97 -16.40
C PHE A 45 -8.45 11.98 -17.55
N GLY A 46 -8.31 10.87 -18.29
CA GLY A 46 -7.47 10.79 -19.48
C GLY A 46 -7.89 11.78 -20.57
N LEU A 47 -9.20 12.00 -20.75
CA LEU A 47 -9.71 12.99 -21.71
C LEU A 47 -9.35 14.43 -21.31
N PHE A 48 -9.53 14.80 -20.02
CA PHE A 48 -9.10 16.10 -19.51
C PHE A 48 -7.59 16.30 -19.61
N GLU A 49 -6.80 15.28 -19.28
CA GLU A 49 -5.35 15.31 -19.41
C GLU A 49 -4.91 15.43 -20.88
N GLY A 50 -5.57 14.73 -21.79
CA GLY A 50 -5.31 14.83 -23.22
C GLY A 50 -5.47 16.25 -23.75
N ILE A 51 -6.60 16.89 -23.44
CA ILE A 51 -6.86 18.30 -23.80
C ILE A 51 -5.82 19.22 -23.16
N SER A 52 -5.52 19.02 -21.87
CA SER A 52 -4.50 19.80 -21.16
C SER A 52 -3.11 19.70 -21.81
N TYR A 53 -2.73 18.52 -22.33
CA TYR A 53 -1.44 18.33 -23.01
C TYR A 53 -1.36 19.10 -24.34
N PHE A 54 -2.46 19.22 -25.08
CA PHE A 54 -2.51 20.08 -26.26
C PHE A 54 -2.35 21.56 -25.92
N SER A 55 -2.85 21.99 -24.76
CA SER A 55 -2.74 23.38 -24.29
C SER A 55 -1.37 23.73 -23.68
N HIS A 56 -0.43 22.79 -23.57
CA HIS A 56 0.92 23.10 -23.09
C HIS A 56 1.80 23.69 -24.20
N ASP A 57 2.52 24.77 -23.85
CA ASP A 57 3.61 25.32 -24.66
C ASP A 57 4.74 24.29 -24.86
N GLN A 58 5.39 24.36 -26.01
CA GLN A 58 6.45 23.41 -26.38
C GLN A 58 7.63 23.46 -25.40
N GLU A 59 8.07 24.65 -25.01
CA GLU A 59 9.14 24.84 -24.03
C GLU A 59 8.77 24.23 -22.66
N ARG A 60 7.53 24.43 -22.21
CA ARG A 60 7.04 23.88 -20.94
C ARG A 60 6.92 22.36 -20.99
N TRP A 61 6.51 21.81 -22.13
CA TRP A 61 6.45 20.37 -22.37
C TRP A 61 7.83 19.75 -22.34
N ASP A 62 8.77 20.35 -23.07
CA ASP A 62 10.12 19.85 -23.19
C ASP A 62 10.81 19.89 -21.83
N ASN A 63 10.72 21.01 -21.10
CA ASN A 63 11.21 21.13 -19.71
C ASN A 63 10.64 20.06 -18.73
N LYS A 64 9.40 19.62 -18.92
CA LYS A 64 8.73 18.70 -17.99
C LYS A 64 8.92 17.22 -18.34
N TYR A 65 8.98 16.88 -19.63
CA TYR A 65 8.92 15.48 -20.09
C TYR A 65 10.15 15.03 -20.90
N ASN A 66 10.91 15.97 -21.47
CA ASN A 66 12.04 15.72 -22.38
C ASN A 66 13.38 16.26 -21.90
N ASP A 67 13.37 17.22 -20.98
CA ASP A 67 14.53 17.98 -20.53
C ASP A 67 15.60 17.08 -19.95
N GLY A 68 15.21 15.91 -19.43
CA GLY A 68 16.15 15.02 -18.79
C GLY A 68 17.00 15.77 -17.76
N LYS A 69 16.42 16.80 -17.09
CA LYS A 69 17.00 17.48 -15.93
C LYS A 69 17.16 16.43 -14.86
N ASP A 70 18.24 15.70 -15.03
CA ASP A 70 18.41 14.43 -14.43
C ASP A 70 19.08 14.66 -13.09
N ALA A 71 18.50 14.03 -12.07
CA ALA A 71 19.09 14.01 -10.75
C ALA A 71 20.50 13.36 -10.75
N SER A 72 20.95 12.84 -11.90
CA SER A 72 22.28 12.31 -12.21
C SER A 72 23.39 13.37 -12.19
N GLY A 73 23.06 14.66 -12.29
CA GLY A 73 24.05 15.74 -12.28
C GLY A 73 24.67 16.06 -13.64
N ARG A 74 24.13 15.55 -14.76
CA ARG A 74 24.66 15.87 -16.11
C ARG A 74 24.37 17.33 -16.50
N ASP A 75 23.21 17.85 -16.12
CA ASP A 75 22.85 19.28 -16.26
C ASP A 75 23.89 20.23 -15.60
N TYR A 76 24.52 19.80 -14.50
CA TYR A 76 25.58 20.59 -13.86
C TYR A 76 26.86 20.67 -14.71
N TYR A 77 27.29 19.55 -15.30
CA TYR A 77 28.46 19.54 -16.18
C TYR A 77 28.20 20.37 -17.45
N ASP A 78 26.98 20.31 -18.00
CA ASP A 78 26.59 21.15 -19.14
C ASP A 78 26.60 22.64 -18.79
N GLN A 79 26.14 23.01 -17.59
CA GLN A 79 26.22 24.39 -17.09
C GLN A 79 27.66 24.85 -16.86
N LEU A 80 28.53 23.99 -16.34
CA LEU A 80 29.96 24.30 -16.22
C LEU A 80 30.61 24.53 -17.58
N LEU A 81 30.34 23.65 -18.55
CA LEU A 81 30.87 23.75 -19.91
C LEU A 81 30.41 25.04 -20.59
N LYS A 82 29.15 25.43 -20.37
CA LYS A 82 28.62 26.71 -20.86
C LYS A 82 29.37 27.91 -20.28
N PHE A 83 29.71 27.90 -18.99
CA PHE A 83 30.48 28.98 -18.38
C PHE A 83 31.92 29.03 -18.91
N GLU A 84 32.55 27.87 -19.14
CA GLU A 84 33.88 27.79 -19.73
C GLU A 84 33.90 28.38 -21.15
N GLN A 85 32.91 28.04 -21.98
CA GLN A 85 32.74 28.61 -23.32
C GLN A 85 32.50 30.12 -23.31
N LEU A 86 31.74 30.64 -22.34
CA LEU A 86 31.50 32.09 -22.21
C LEU A 86 32.80 32.83 -21.85
N LYS A 87 33.65 32.23 -21.00
CA LYS A 87 34.95 32.77 -20.65
C LYS A 87 35.90 32.76 -21.86
N GLU A 88 35.96 31.65 -22.59
CA GLU A 88 36.80 31.52 -23.79
C GLU A 88 36.43 32.55 -24.87
N LYS A 89 35.13 32.83 -25.03
CA LYS A 89 34.60 33.86 -25.94
C LYS A 89 34.83 35.30 -25.46
N GLY A 90 35.40 35.50 -24.27
CA GLY A 90 35.60 36.83 -23.68
C GLY A 90 34.31 37.54 -23.26
N LEU A 91 33.20 36.80 -23.12
CA LEU A 91 31.89 37.34 -22.71
C LEU A 91 31.77 37.54 -21.20
N ILE A 92 32.51 36.74 -20.42
CA ILE A 92 32.56 36.85 -18.95
C ILE A 92 34.01 36.93 -18.47
N ASP A 93 34.21 37.64 -17.37
CA ASP A 93 35.51 37.77 -16.72
C ASP A 93 35.86 36.50 -15.89
N GLN A 94 37.15 36.27 -15.65
CA GLN A 94 37.65 35.15 -14.84
C GLN A 94 37.04 35.10 -13.43
N LYS A 95 36.92 36.25 -12.77
CA LYS A 95 36.33 36.40 -11.44
C LYS A 95 34.84 36.08 -11.48
N GLU A 96 34.11 36.55 -12.48
CA GLU A 96 32.70 36.20 -12.68
C GLU A 96 32.50 34.69 -12.95
N TYR A 97 33.38 34.08 -13.74
CA TYR A 97 33.40 32.63 -13.97
C TYR A 97 33.59 31.85 -12.65
N GLU A 98 34.59 32.24 -11.85
CA GLU A 98 34.86 31.61 -10.55
C GLU A 98 33.68 31.75 -9.58
N GLN A 99 33.02 32.91 -9.55
CA GLN A 99 31.83 33.13 -8.74
C GLN A 99 30.68 32.19 -9.14
N LYS A 100 30.40 32.08 -10.44
CA LYS A 100 29.33 31.21 -10.95
C LYS A 100 29.61 29.74 -10.66
N VAL A 101 30.86 29.29 -10.82
CA VAL A 101 31.28 27.92 -10.48
C VAL A 101 31.15 27.64 -8.99
N ALA A 102 31.58 28.58 -8.13
CA ALA A 102 31.46 28.44 -6.68
C ALA A 102 29.99 28.40 -6.22
N GLU A 103 29.13 29.23 -6.82
CA GLU A 103 27.69 29.21 -6.57
C GLU A 103 27.08 27.86 -6.95
N LEU A 104 27.42 27.35 -8.13
CA LEU A 104 26.91 26.07 -8.63
C LEU A 104 27.35 24.91 -7.73
N LYS A 105 28.61 24.89 -7.28
CA LYS A 105 29.13 23.92 -6.31
C LYS A 105 28.37 23.97 -4.99
N ASN A 106 28.10 25.16 -4.46
CA ASN A 106 27.34 25.31 -3.21
C ASN A 106 25.91 24.74 -3.34
N LYS A 107 25.24 25.00 -4.47
CA LYS A 107 23.91 24.43 -4.75
C LYS A 107 23.93 22.89 -4.78
N ILE A 108 24.99 22.29 -5.31
CA ILE A 108 25.19 20.84 -5.28
C ILE A 108 25.36 20.36 -3.85
N GLU A 109 26.30 20.93 -3.10
CA GLU A 109 26.62 20.50 -1.74
C GLU A 109 25.36 20.52 -0.86
N LYS A 110 24.65 21.65 -0.89
CA LYS A 110 23.37 21.81 -0.16
C LYS A 110 22.34 20.77 -0.59
N SER A 111 22.30 20.38 -1.86
CA SER A 111 21.36 19.38 -2.36
C SER A 111 21.75 17.95 -2.00
N LYS A 112 23.06 17.68 -1.92
CA LYS A 112 23.62 16.41 -1.45
C LYS A 112 23.37 16.25 0.05
N ASP A 113 23.55 17.30 0.83
CA ASP A 113 23.28 17.32 2.27
C ASP A 113 21.81 17.05 2.58
N ARG A 114 20.88 17.70 1.86
CA ARG A 114 19.44 17.44 1.99
C ARG A 114 19.12 15.96 1.72
N LYS A 115 19.64 15.41 0.61
CA LYS A 115 19.44 13.98 0.29
C LYS A 115 20.01 13.05 1.36
N ASN A 116 21.17 13.36 1.94
CA ASN A 116 21.76 12.58 3.03
C ASN A 116 20.92 12.66 4.31
N GLN A 117 20.38 13.85 4.63
CA GLN A 117 19.48 14.03 5.77
C GLN A 117 18.18 13.22 5.59
N ASP A 118 17.56 13.32 4.41
CA ASP A 118 16.36 12.55 4.07
C ASP A 118 16.65 11.03 4.17
N LEU A 119 17.82 10.60 3.69
CA LEU A 119 18.23 9.19 3.75
C LEU A 119 18.39 8.71 5.20
N GLN A 120 19.01 9.52 6.06
CA GLN A 120 19.13 9.22 7.50
C GLN A 120 17.78 9.20 8.21
N GLU A 121 16.83 10.06 7.82
CA GLU A 121 15.47 10.02 8.35
C GLU A 121 14.75 8.75 7.93
N ILE A 122 14.84 8.36 6.65
CA ILE A 122 14.25 7.11 6.14
C ILE A 122 14.84 5.89 6.85
N GLU A 123 16.15 5.83 7.07
CA GLU A 123 16.78 4.73 7.82
C GLU A 123 16.26 4.66 9.25
N ARG A 124 16.16 5.80 9.95
CA ARG A 124 15.57 5.86 11.30
C ARG A 124 14.11 5.43 11.32
N LEU A 125 13.31 5.84 10.33
CA LEU A 125 11.90 5.44 10.21
C LEU A 125 11.77 3.94 9.91
N LYS A 126 12.62 3.41 9.03
CA LYS A 126 12.66 1.98 8.69
C LYS A 126 12.98 1.14 9.93
N GLU A 127 13.95 1.55 10.74
CA GLU A 127 14.31 0.85 11.97
C GLU A 127 13.16 0.87 13.00
N LYS A 128 12.52 2.03 13.20
CA LYS A 128 11.32 2.14 14.08
C LYS A 128 10.18 1.23 13.60
N ASN A 129 9.91 1.21 12.30
CA ASN A 129 8.88 0.36 11.72
C ASN A 129 9.23 -1.13 11.86
N GLU A 130 10.49 -1.52 11.73
CA GLU A 130 10.91 -2.89 11.94
C GLU A 130 10.72 -3.32 13.40
N ARG A 131 11.06 -2.45 14.36
CA ARG A 131 10.83 -2.69 15.79
C ARG A 131 9.33 -2.84 16.10
N LEU A 132 8.49 -1.96 15.55
CA LEU A 132 7.03 -2.06 15.70
C LEU A 132 6.49 -3.37 15.13
N ASN A 133 6.91 -3.75 13.92
CA ASN A 133 6.49 -5.00 13.30
C ASN A 133 6.92 -6.23 14.12
N LYS A 134 8.10 -6.21 14.75
CA LYS A 134 8.52 -7.29 15.67
C LYS A 134 7.63 -7.38 16.90
N VAL A 135 7.25 -6.25 17.51
CA VAL A 135 6.34 -6.22 18.66
C VAL A 135 4.95 -6.71 18.25
N LEU A 136 4.42 -6.22 17.13
CA LEU A 136 3.12 -6.62 16.59
C LEU A 136 3.04 -8.13 16.33
N LYS A 137 4.07 -8.72 15.69
CA LYS A 137 4.14 -10.17 15.48
C LYS A 137 4.16 -10.96 16.80
N ARG A 138 4.85 -10.44 17.82
CA ARG A 138 4.93 -11.08 19.14
C ARG A 138 3.56 -11.08 19.85
N ILE A 139 2.83 -9.97 19.75
CA ILE A 139 1.46 -9.83 20.26
C ILE A 139 0.51 -10.76 19.50
N LEU A 140 0.57 -10.76 18.16
CA LEU A 140 -0.27 -11.61 17.32
C LEU A 140 -0.06 -13.10 17.63
N PHE A 141 1.20 -13.51 17.83
CA PHE A 141 1.53 -14.89 18.22
C PHE A 141 0.87 -15.29 19.55
N TRP A 142 0.86 -14.39 20.53
CA TRP A 142 0.17 -14.59 21.80
C TRP A 142 -1.34 -14.76 21.63
N PHE A 143 -1.98 -13.92 20.83
CA PHE A 143 -3.41 -14.04 20.55
C PHE A 143 -3.78 -15.37 19.88
N VAL A 144 -2.98 -15.79 18.88
CA VAL A 144 -3.17 -17.09 18.22
C VAL A 144 -3.06 -18.24 19.23
N GLY A 145 -2.05 -18.20 20.12
CA GLY A 145 -1.90 -19.19 21.18
C GLY A 145 -3.09 -19.26 22.13
N ILE A 146 -3.59 -18.10 22.58
CA ILE A 146 -4.78 -18.02 23.44
C ILE A 146 -6.01 -18.63 22.75
N ILE A 147 -6.24 -18.30 21.48
CA ILE A 147 -7.38 -18.83 20.70
C ILE A 147 -7.29 -20.35 20.59
N ILE A 148 -6.11 -20.91 20.31
CA ILE A 148 -5.90 -22.36 20.24
C ILE A 148 -6.24 -23.03 21.58
N ILE A 149 -5.77 -22.48 22.70
CA ILE A 149 -6.05 -23.00 24.05
C ILE A 149 -7.56 -22.99 24.33
N LEU A 150 -8.26 -21.92 23.97
CA LEU A 150 -9.71 -21.82 24.13
C LEU A 150 -10.46 -22.86 23.29
N ILE A 151 -10.05 -23.07 22.04
CA ILE A 151 -10.64 -24.11 21.16
C ILE A 151 -10.44 -25.50 21.77
N LEU A 152 -9.23 -25.80 22.26
CA LEU A 152 -8.93 -27.09 22.90
C LEU A 152 -9.73 -27.28 24.20
N ALA A 153 -9.92 -26.23 24.99
CA ALA A 153 -10.73 -26.29 26.21
C ALA A 153 -12.21 -26.58 25.89
N VAL A 154 -12.79 -25.94 24.88
CA VAL A 154 -14.17 -26.20 24.42
C VAL A 154 -14.31 -27.63 23.92
N PHE A 155 -13.34 -28.12 23.15
CA PHE A 155 -13.33 -29.50 22.67
C PHE A 155 -13.25 -30.51 23.84
N PHE A 156 -12.40 -30.24 24.83
CA PHE A 156 -12.26 -31.08 26.03
C PHE A 156 -13.53 -31.09 26.88
N LEU A 157 -14.17 -29.94 27.08
CA LEU A 157 -15.47 -29.85 27.75
C LEU A 157 -16.56 -30.64 27.01
N SER A 158 -16.54 -30.63 25.67
CA SER A 158 -17.46 -31.43 24.85
C SER A 158 -17.26 -32.95 25.02
N ILE A 159 -16.03 -33.40 25.29
CA ILE A 159 -15.73 -34.82 25.58
C ILE A 159 -16.26 -35.19 26.97
N LEU A 160 -16.00 -34.36 27.99
CA LEU A 160 -16.45 -34.62 29.36
C LEU A 160 -17.98 -34.58 29.50
N GLY A 161 -18.68 -33.75 28.72
CA GLY A 161 -20.14 -33.66 28.71
C GLY A 161 -20.85 -34.92 28.21
N LYS A 162 -20.19 -35.77 27.40
CA LYS A 162 -20.77 -37.04 26.95
C LYS A 162 -20.77 -38.11 28.04
N ASN A 163 -19.84 -38.04 29.00
CA ASN A 163 -19.67 -39.09 30.03
C ASN A 163 -20.77 -39.07 31.11
N LYS A 164 -21.33 -37.89 31.44
CA LYS A 164 -22.41 -37.77 32.45
C LYS A 164 -23.77 -38.29 31.98
N ARG A 165 -23.96 -38.47 30.67
CA ARG A 165 -25.24 -38.97 30.11
C ARG A 165 -25.34 -40.50 30.17
N ALA A 166 -24.22 -41.20 30.34
CA ALA A 166 -24.17 -42.66 30.49
C ALA A 166 -24.48 -43.13 31.94
N THR A 167 -24.28 -42.28 32.95
CA THR A 167 -24.45 -42.64 34.36
C THR A 167 -25.87 -42.50 34.91
N ASN A 168 -26.83 -42.02 34.10
CA ASN A 168 -28.24 -41.84 34.50
C ASN A 168 -29.17 -42.93 33.92
N LEU A 169 -28.63 -43.99 33.33
CA LEU A 169 -29.39 -45.10 32.73
C LEU A 169 -29.31 -46.41 33.54
N SER A 170 -28.96 -46.31 34.82
CA SER A 170 -28.85 -47.46 35.73
C SER A 170 -29.57 -47.24 37.07
N GLU A 171 -30.61 -46.40 37.12
CA GLU A 171 -31.56 -46.47 38.22
C GLU A 171 -32.51 -47.66 37.99
N PRO A 172 -32.53 -48.68 38.87
CA PRO A 172 -33.50 -49.75 38.77
C PRO A 172 -34.90 -49.19 39.04
N VAL A 173 -35.82 -49.41 38.10
CA VAL A 173 -37.26 -49.17 38.28
C VAL A 173 -37.72 -49.93 39.52
N ALA A 174 -37.91 -49.23 40.63
CA ALA A 174 -38.56 -49.77 41.81
C ALA A 174 -40.03 -50.00 41.48
N ILE A 175 -40.38 -51.24 41.14
CA ILE A 175 -41.76 -51.70 41.12
C ILE A 175 -42.24 -51.74 42.57
N THR A 176 -42.77 -50.63 43.06
CA THR A 176 -43.53 -50.59 44.30
C THR A 176 -44.91 -51.19 44.04
N GLY A 177 -45.03 -52.49 44.28
CA GLY A 177 -46.32 -53.17 44.37
C GLY A 177 -47.08 -52.62 45.57
N ASN A 178 -48.06 -51.76 45.31
CA ASN A 178 -49.08 -51.35 46.27
C ASN A 178 -50.43 -51.73 45.67
N LEU A 179 -50.84 -52.98 45.89
CA LEU A 179 -52.19 -53.49 45.57
C LEU A 179 -52.77 -54.13 46.83
N PHE A 180 -53.08 -53.29 47.81
CA PHE A 180 -54.09 -53.60 48.81
C PHE A 180 -54.94 -52.34 49.04
N GLY A 181 -56.23 -52.48 48.77
CA GLY A 181 -57.27 -51.73 49.47
C GLY A 181 -58.16 -50.83 48.61
N GLU A 182 -59.15 -51.41 47.92
CA GLU A 182 -60.46 -50.75 47.86
C GLU A 182 -61.57 -51.78 48.12
N ASN A 183 -62.31 -51.52 49.20
CA ASN A 183 -63.43 -52.31 49.72
C ASN A 183 -64.70 -52.09 48.88
N GLY A 184 -65.54 -53.13 48.78
CA GLY A 184 -66.98 -52.91 48.61
C GLY A 184 -67.77 -54.07 47.99
N GLY A 185 -68.70 -54.65 48.76
CA GLY A 185 -69.99 -55.07 48.20
C GLY A 185 -70.30 -56.56 48.09
N ASN A 186 -70.78 -57.12 49.20
CA ASN A 186 -71.85 -58.11 49.35
C ASN A 186 -72.70 -58.49 48.11
N VAL A 187 -72.81 -59.80 47.78
CA VAL A 187 -74.01 -60.53 47.27
C VAL A 187 -73.72 -62.04 47.32
N ALA A 188 -74.33 -62.81 48.23
CA ALA A 188 -75.56 -63.60 48.06
C ALA A 188 -75.43 -64.83 47.12
N GLY A 189 -75.71 -66.03 47.65
CA GLY A 189 -76.10 -67.19 46.82
C GLY A 189 -75.71 -68.57 47.36
N LEU A 190 -76.62 -69.15 48.17
CA LEU A 190 -76.96 -70.57 48.37
C LEU A 190 -75.84 -71.62 48.54
#